data_AF-A0A7L2U3L9-F1
#
_entry.id   AF-A0A7L2U3L9-F1
#
_cell.length_a   1.000
_cell.length_b   1.000
_cell.length_c   1.000
_cell.angle_alpha   90.00
_cell.angle_beta   90.00
_cell.angle_gamma   90.00
#
_symmetry.space_group_name_H-M   'P 1'
#
loop_
_entity.id
_entity.type
_entity.pdbx_description
1 polymer ?
#
loop_
_entity_poly.entity_id
_entity_poly.type
_entity_poly.pdbx_seq_one_letter_code
_entity_poly.pdbx_strand_id
1 'polypeptide(L)'
;LVLGTDIAAGEEVAIKLECVKTKHPQLHIESKIYKMMQVGIPTIKWCGAEGDYNVMVMELLGPSLEDLFNFCSRKFSLKTVLLLADQMISRIEYIHSKNFIHRDVKPDNFLMGLGKKGNLVYIIDFGLAKKYRDARTHQHIPYRENKNLTGTARYASINTHLGIEQSRRDDLESLGYVLMYFNLGSLPWQGLKAATKRQKYERISEKKMSTPIEVLCKGYP
;
A
#
# COMPACT_ATOMS: atom_id res chain seq x y z
N LEU A 1 0.74 13.56 -0.60
CA LEU A 1 1.38 14.21 0.57
C LEU A 1 2.06 15.47 0.07
N VAL A 2 2.06 16.54 0.86
CA VAL A 2 2.75 17.80 0.54
C VAL A 2 3.89 17.96 1.53
N LEU A 3 5.04 18.44 1.07
CA LEU A 3 6.15 18.83 1.94
C LEU A 3 5.76 20.09 2.73
N GLY A 4 6.01 20.10 4.02
CA GLY A 4 5.86 21.26 4.87
C GLY A 4 7.00 21.36 5.88
N THR A 5 7.00 22.44 6.65
CA THR A 5 7.96 22.68 7.72
C THR A 5 7.19 23.01 8.99
N ASP A 6 7.48 22.28 10.08
CA ASP A 6 7.08 22.68 11.41
C ASP A 6 7.91 23.90 11.82
N ILE A 7 7.29 25.08 11.82
CA ILE A 7 7.97 26.36 12.05
C ILE A 7 8.54 26.43 13.48
N ALA A 8 7.91 25.78 14.47
CA ALA A 8 8.37 25.81 15.85
C ALA A 8 9.59 24.92 16.06
N ALA A 9 9.62 23.76 15.40
CA ALA A 9 10.73 22.80 15.51
C ALA A 9 11.83 22.99 14.44
N GLY A 10 11.55 23.72 13.37
CA GLY A 10 12.42 23.80 12.18
C GLY A 10 12.55 22.47 11.42
N GLU A 11 11.59 21.57 11.59
CA GLU A 11 11.65 20.20 11.07
C GLU A 11 10.79 20.04 9.81
N GLU A 12 11.32 19.39 8.78
CA GLU A 12 10.51 19.04 7.60
C GLU A 12 9.53 17.90 7.91
N VAL A 13 8.31 18.05 7.40
CA VAL A 13 7.18 17.14 7.66
C VAL A 13 6.42 16.82 6.38
N ALA A 14 5.73 15.70 6.37
CA ALA A 14 4.74 15.39 5.34
C ALA A 14 3.34 15.75 5.82
N ILE A 15 2.57 16.47 4.99
CA ILE A 15 1.22 16.91 5.29
C ILE A 15 0.24 16.23 4.34
N LYS A 16 -0.74 15.52 4.90
CA LYS A 16 -1.90 14.98 4.16
C LYS A 16 -3.10 15.88 4.39
N LEU A 17 -3.72 16.32 3.30
CA LEU A 17 -4.91 17.17 3.30
C LEU A 17 -6.09 16.39 2.73
N GLU A 18 -7.23 16.48 3.37
CA GLU A 18 -8.51 15.94 2.90
C GLU A 18 -9.56 17.04 3.00
N CYS A 19 -10.22 17.39 1.89
CA CYS A 19 -11.27 18.40 1.93
C CYS A 19 -12.44 17.94 2.79
N VAL A 20 -12.91 18.77 3.73
CA VAL A 20 -14.03 18.44 4.64
C VAL A 20 -15.34 18.18 3.90
N LYS A 21 -15.47 18.66 2.65
CA LYS A 21 -16.64 18.47 1.77
C LYS A 21 -16.64 17.12 1.04
N THR A 22 -15.62 16.28 1.24
CA THR A 22 -15.57 14.95 0.61
C THR A 22 -16.75 14.08 1.05
N LYS A 23 -17.32 13.29 0.13
CA LYS A 23 -18.46 12.40 0.44
C LYS A 23 -18.09 11.26 1.39
N HIS A 24 -16.81 10.89 1.44
CA HIS A 24 -16.32 9.76 2.21
C HIS A 24 -15.05 10.17 2.95
N PRO A 25 -15.16 10.88 4.09
CA PRO A 25 -13.99 11.30 4.87
C PRO A 25 -13.34 10.10 5.54
N GLN A 26 -12.03 9.99 5.40
CA GLN A 26 -11.21 8.86 5.85
C GLN A 26 -10.02 9.30 6.71
N LEU A 27 -9.58 10.56 6.61
CA LEU A 27 -8.31 11.00 7.22
C LEU A 27 -8.28 10.85 8.75
N HIS A 28 -9.41 11.11 9.42
CA HIS A 28 -9.53 10.92 10.87
C HIS A 28 -9.52 9.44 11.29
N ILE A 29 -10.03 8.54 10.44
CA ILE A 29 -9.97 7.10 10.67
C ILE A 29 -8.54 6.61 10.46
N GLU A 30 -7.91 7.07 9.38
CA GLU A 30 -6.52 6.78 9.05
C GLU A 30 -5.57 7.19 10.19
N SER A 31 -5.73 8.40 10.75
CA SER A 31 -4.88 8.87 11.85
C SER A 31 -5.00 8.01 13.12
N LYS A 32 -6.18 7.42 13.40
CA LYS A 32 -6.34 6.45 14.48
C LYS A 32 -5.58 5.16 14.21
N ILE A 33 -5.55 4.70 12.96
CA ILE A 33 -4.78 3.50 12.56
C ILE A 33 -3.29 3.74 12.79
N TYR A 34 -2.76 4.88 12.33
CA TYR A 34 -1.37 5.24 12.60
C TYR A 34 -1.04 5.26 14.10
N LYS A 35 -1.90 5.85 14.94
CA LYS A 35 -1.68 5.90 16.41
C LYS A 35 -1.65 4.53 17.09
N MET A 36 -2.22 3.49 16.47
CA MET A 36 -2.17 2.11 16.98
C MET A 36 -0.90 1.35 16.54
N MET A 37 -0.06 1.97 15.71
CA MET A 37 1.11 1.38 15.08
C MET A 37 2.39 2.15 15.46
N GLN A 38 3.56 1.51 15.35
CA GLN A 38 4.83 2.09 15.85
C GLN A 38 6.02 1.73 14.95
N VAL A 39 6.32 0.43 14.79
CA VAL A 39 7.53 0.01 14.06
C VAL A 39 7.32 0.06 12.56
N GLY A 40 8.20 0.80 11.85
CA GLY A 40 8.17 0.89 10.38
C GLY A 40 6.94 1.60 9.81
N ILE A 41 6.26 2.37 10.66
CA ILE A 41 5.14 3.25 10.33
C ILE A 41 5.56 4.68 10.70
N PRO A 42 5.33 5.69 9.84
CA PRO A 42 5.72 7.07 10.17
C PRO A 42 4.94 7.60 11.37
N THR A 43 5.61 8.39 12.19
CA THR A 43 5.00 8.98 13.39
C THR A 43 4.01 10.09 12.99
N ILE A 44 2.80 10.09 13.58
CA ILE A 44 1.87 11.22 13.46
C ILE A 44 2.26 12.30 14.47
N LYS A 45 2.54 13.50 13.98
CA LYS A 45 2.83 14.68 14.80
C LYS A 45 1.56 15.40 15.21
N TRP A 46 0.62 15.58 14.27
CA TRP A 46 -0.63 16.28 14.53
C TRP A 46 -1.75 15.81 13.59
N CYS A 47 -2.99 15.90 14.03
CA CYS A 47 -4.16 15.71 13.19
C CYS A 47 -5.33 16.57 13.71
N GLY A 48 -5.96 17.32 12.83
CA GLY A 48 -7.04 18.23 13.15
C GLY A 48 -7.72 18.79 11.90
N ALA A 49 -8.59 19.78 12.08
CA ALA A 49 -9.21 20.51 10.98
C ALA A 49 -8.62 21.92 10.92
N GLU A 50 -8.34 22.39 9.71
CA GLU A 50 -7.84 23.74 9.40
C GLU A 50 -8.58 24.25 8.17
N GLY A 51 -9.44 25.26 8.36
CA GLY A 51 -10.32 25.78 7.30
C GLY A 51 -11.18 24.70 6.65
N ASP A 52 -11.09 24.59 5.32
CA ASP A 52 -11.83 23.62 4.50
C ASP A 52 -11.17 22.21 4.44
N TYR A 53 -10.18 21.93 5.29
CA TYR A 53 -9.41 20.68 5.25
C TYR A 53 -9.31 19.99 6.60
N ASN A 54 -9.47 18.66 6.60
CA ASN A 54 -8.85 17.80 7.59
C ASN A 54 -7.35 17.68 7.23
N VAL A 55 -6.50 17.78 8.24
CA VAL A 55 -5.05 17.80 8.08
C VAL A 55 -4.42 16.73 8.96
N MET A 56 -3.43 16.03 8.43
CA MET A 56 -2.62 15.06 9.17
C MET A 56 -1.14 15.32 8.86
N VAL A 57 -0.39 15.70 9.89
CA VAL A 57 1.05 15.97 9.84
C VAL A 57 1.79 14.75 10.34
N MET A 58 2.76 14.27 9.57
CA MET A 58 3.51 13.05 9.86
C MET A 58 5.01 13.22 9.58
N GLU A 59 5.80 12.31 10.16
CA GLU A 59 7.23 12.14 9.87
C GLU A 59 7.48 12.15 8.36
N LEU A 60 8.37 13.03 7.90
CA LEU A 60 8.82 13.01 6.52
C LEU A 60 9.70 11.77 6.31
N LEU A 61 9.42 11.02 5.24
CA LEU A 61 10.20 9.86 4.83
C LEU A 61 10.98 10.18 3.55
N GLY A 62 11.89 9.27 3.19
CA GLY A 62 12.61 9.29 1.93
C GLY A 62 11.73 8.86 0.74
N PRO A 63 12.36 8.58 -0.42
CA PRO A 63 11.65 8.21 -1.64
C PRO A 63 10.88 6.89 -1.50
N SER A 64 9.82 6.75 -2.29
CA SER A 64 9.10 5.48 -2.40
C SER A 64 9.93 4.42 -3.14
N LEU A 65 9.53 3.16 -3.03
CA LEU A 65 10.17 2.09 -3.80
C LEU A 65 9.90 2.25 -5.31
N GLU A 66 8.81 2.90 -5.73
CA GLU A 66 8.60 3.24 -7.15
C GLU A 66 9.61 4.31 -7.62
N ASP A 67 9.84 5.34 -6.81
CA ASP A 67 10.82 6.40 -7.12
C ASP A 67 12.23 5.81 -7.23
N LEU A 68 12.61 4.97 -6.27
CA LEU A 68 13.90 4.27 -6.29
C LEU A 68 14.01 3.30 -7.45
N PHE A 69 12.93 2.63 -7.81
CA PHE A 69 12.91 1.73 -8.97
C PHE A 69 13.14 2.51 -10.26
N ASN A 70 12.48 3.66 -10.43
CA ASN A 70 12.69 4.54 -11.58
C ASN A 70 14.11 5.14 -11.59
N PHE A 71 14.65 5.53 -10.42
CA PHE A 71 16.04 5.97 -10.29
C PHE A 71 17.04 4.89 -10.73
N CYS A 72 16.76 3.62 -10.44
CA CYS A 72 17.54 2.47 -10.91
C CYS A 72 17.18 2.02 -12.33
N SER A 73 16.64 2.91 -13.17
CA SER A 73 16.24 2.62 -14.56
C SER A 73 15.31 1.40 -14.67
N ARG A 74 14.40 1.26 -13.69
CA ARG A 74 13.41 0.19 -13.57
C ARG A 74 14.02 -1.22 -13.48
N LYS A 75 15.17 -1.32 -12.81
CA LYS A 75 15.87 -2.59 -12.60
C LYS A 75 16.45 -2.66 -11.20
N PHE A 76 15.92 -3.58 -10.39
CA PHE A 76 16.54 -3.98 -9.13
C PHE A 76 17.33 -5.27 -9.30
N SER A 77 18.38 -5.42 -8.50
CA SER A 77 19.08 -6.70 -8.37
C SER A 77 18.24 -7.67 -7.54
N LEU A 78 18.42 -8.98 -7.74
CA LEU A 78 17.79 -10.00 -6.89
C LEU A 78 18.08 -9.75 -5.41
N LYS A 79 19.32 -9.40 -5.06
CA LYS A 79 19.71 -9.06 -3.68
C LYS A 79 18.85 -7.93 -3.11
N THR A 80 18.64 -6.87 -3.88
CA THR A 80 17.77 -5.74 -3.48
C THR A 80 16.33 -6.22 -3.27
N VAL A 81 15.78 -6.99 -4.21
CA VAL A 81 14.40 -7.49 -4.12
C VAL A 81 14.21 -8.35 -2.86
N LEU A 82 15.16 -9.24 -2.54
CA LEU A 82 15.08 -10.09 -1.35
C LEU A 82 15.20 -9.28 -0.04
N LEU A 83 16.10 -8.29 0.02
CA LEU A 83 16.22 -7.39 1.19
C LEU A 83 14.96 -6.56 1.41
N LEU A 84 14.30 -6.13 0.33
CA LEU A 84 13.02 -5.43 0.41
C LEU A 84 11.90 -6.39 0.84
N ALA A 85 11.84 -7.59 0.26
CA ALA A 85 10.82 -8.59 0.57
C ALA A 85 10.77 -8.92 2.07
N ASP A 86 11.92 -9.17 2.69
CA ASP A 86 12.04 -9.44 4.13
C ASP A 86 11.37 -8.35 4.99
N GLN A 87 11.69 -7.09 4.72
CA GLN A 87 11.11 -5.97 5.46
C GLN A 87 9.63 -5.76 5.12
N MET A 88 9.24 -5.85 3.85
CA MET A 88 7.85 -5.64 3.40
C MET A 88 6.90 -6.68 3.98
N ILE A 89 7.31 -7.96 4.03
CA ILE A 89 6.56 -9.03 4.71
C ILE A 89 6.37 -8.65 6.18
N SER A 90 7.46 -8.28 6.86
CA SER A 90 7.41 -7.87 8.28
C SER A 90 6.46 -6.68 8.52
N ARG A 91 6.38 -5.72 7.58
CA ARG A 91 5.42 -4.60 7.68
C ARG A 91 3.97 -5.05 7.54
N ILE A 92 3.68 -5.90 6.55
CA ILE A 92 2.33 -6.43 6.35
C ILE A 92 1.91 -7.30 7.54
N GLU A 93 2.79 -8.17 8.01
CA GLU A 93 2.58 -8.98 9.21
C GLU A 93 2.28 -8.10 10.43
N TYR A 94 3.04 -7.04 10.63
CA TYR A 94 2.80 -6.11 11.74
C TYR A 94 1.41 -5.48 11.66
N ILE A 95 0.96 -5.05 10.47
CA ILE A 95 -0.41 -4.53 10.26
C ILE A 95 -1.46 -5.60 10.61
N HIS A 96 -1.24 -6.83 10.16
CA HIS A 96 -2.13 -7.97 10.43
C HIS A 96 -2.19 -8.31 11.91
N SER A 97 -1.08 -8.17 12.64
CA SER A 97 -1.01 -8.35 14.10
C SER A 97 -1.89 -7.33 14.84
N LYS A 98 -2.06 -6.12 14.27
CA LYS A 98 -2.95 -5.07 14.78
C LYS A 98 -4.40 -5.20 14.33
N ASN A 99 -4.78 -6.35 13.76
CA ASN A 99 -6.14 -6.70 13.32
C ASN A 99 -6.62 -6.02 12.03
N PHE A 100 -5.72 -5.37 11.28
CA PHE A 100 -6.03 -4.68 10.03
C PHE A 100 -5.46 -5.42 8.82
N ILE A 101 -6.06 -5.21 7.66
CA ILE A 101 -5.49 -5.47 6.33
C ILE A 101 -5.29 -4.14 5.61
N HIS A 102 -4.25 -4.03 4.79
CA HIS A 102 -3.84 -2.79 4.14
C HIS A 102 -4.70 -2.46 2.92
N ARG A 103 -4.96 -3.45 2.06
CA ARG A 103 -5.84 -3.39 0.86
C ARG A 103 -5.36 -2.52 -0.30
N ASP A 104 -4.21 -1.86 -0.18
CA ASP A 104 -3.54 -1.15 -1.28
C ASP A 104 -2.01 -1.30 -1.25
N VAL A 105 -1.56 -2.56 -1.24
CA VAL A 105 -0.14 -2.90 -1.31
C VAL A 105 0.40 -2.59 -2.71
N LYS A 106 1.30 -1.60 -2.81
CA LYS A 106 1.92 -1.13 -4.06
C LYS A 106 3.27 -0.45 -3.76
N PRO A 107 4.21 -0.37 -4.73
CA PRO A 107 5.52 0.25 -4.53
C PRO A 107 5.48 1.68 -3.95
N ASP A 108 4.51 2.49 -4.39
CA ASP A 108 4.34 3.87 -3.94
C ASP A 108 4.05 4.01 -2.43
N ASN A 109 3.47 2.97 -1.81
CA ASN A 109 3.12 2.97 -0.39
C ASN A 109 4.24 2.40 0.49
N PHE A 110 5.37 2.00 -0.09
CA PHE A 110 6.57 1.63 0.66
C PHE A 110 7.64 2.69 0.45
N LEU A 111 8.11 3.30 1.53
CA LEU A 111 9.10 4.39 1.48
C LEU A 111 10.33 4.01 2.29
N MET A 112 11.50 4.53 1.92
CA MET A 112 12.69 4.41 2.75
C MET A 112 12.68 5.47 3.86
N GLY A 113 13.28 5.17 5.01
CA GLY A 113 13.53 6.18 6.03
C GLY A 113 14.56 7.23 5.61
N LEU A 114 14.79 8.22 6.46
CA LEU A 114 15.83 9.24 6.29
C LEU A 114 17.00 9.03 7.26
N GLY A 115 18.17 9.56 6.91
CA GLY A 115 19.37 9.56 7.77
C GLY A 115 19.74 8.17 8.29
N LYS A 116 19.84 8.02 9.61
CA LYS A 116 20.19 6.75 10.28
C LYS A 116 19.18 5.62 10.03
N LYS A 117 17.94 5.94 9.61
CA LYS A 117 16.89 4.97 9.27
C LYS A 117 16.79 4.73 7.76
N GLY A 118 17.76 5.19 6.96
CA GLY A 118 17.74 5.11 5.49
C GLY A 118 17.69 3.70 4.90
N ASN A 119 18.03 2.68 5.69
CA ASN A 119 17.94 1.27 5.32
C ASN A 119 16.62 0.61 5.75
N LEU A 120 15.74 1.33 6.45
CA LEU A 120 14.45 0.81 6.90
C LEU A 120 13.36 1.13 5.88
N VAL A 121 12.61 0.09 5.48
CA VAL A 121 11.39 0.23 4.69
C VAL A 121 10.25 0.61 5.63
N TYR A 122 9.44 1.58 5.24
CA TYR A 122 8.21 1.99 5.89
C TYR A 122 7.02 1.65 5.01
N ILE A 123 5.85 1.46 5.61
CA ILE A 123 4.58 1.39 4.87
C ILE A 123 3.68 2.55 5.29
N ILE A 124 2.99 3.14 4.31
CA ILE A 124 2.13 4.32 4.48
C ILE A 124 0.76 4.10 3.82
N ASP A 125 -0.12 5.07 4.03
CA ASP A 125 -1.46 5.20 3.41
C ASP A 125 -2.47 4.14 3.86
N PHE A 126 -2.98 4.30 5.08
CA PHE A 126 -4.00 3.43 5.66
C PHE A 126 -5.44 3.85 5.29
N GLY A 127 -5.63 4.72 4.28
CA GLY A 127 -6.96 5.23 3.91
C GLY A 127 -7.92 4.11 3.46
N LEU A 128 -7.40 3.04 2.87
CA LEU A 128 -8.18 1.87 2.44
C LEU A 128 -8.15 0.70 3.43
N ALA A 129 -7.38 0.83 4.51
CA ALA A 129 -7.19 -0.23 5.48
C ALA A 129 -8.49 -0.57 6.20
N LYS A 130 -8.64 -1.85 6.57
CA LYS A 130 -9.88 -2.36 7.17
C LYS A 130 -9.57 -3.39 8.24
N LYS A 131 -10.37 -3.39 9.32
CA LYS A 131 -10.29 -4.43 10.34
C LYS A 131 -10.79 -5.77 9.77
N TYR A 132 -9.99 -6.83 9.89
CA TYR A 132 -10.34 -8.19 9.40
C TYR A 132 -10.75 -9.15 10.52
N ARG A 133 -10.52 -8.79 11.78
CA ARG A 133 -11.00 -9.55 12.94
C ARG A 133 -11.30 -8.63 14.11
N ASP A 134 -12.19 -9.06 14.98
CA ASP A 134 -12.45 -8.34 16.22
C ASP A 134 -11.20 -8.27 17.11
N ALA A 135 -10.99 -7.15 17.80
CA ALA A 135 -9.75 -6.91 18.55
C ALA A 135 -9.71 -7.64 19.90
N ARG A 136 -10.86 -8.09 20.43
CA ARG A 136 -10.95 -8.78 21.73
C ARG A 136 -11.08 -10.28 21.56
N THR A 137 -11.98 -10.71 20.68
CA THR A 137 -12.33 -12.12 20.46
C THR A 137 -11.49 -12.76 19.35
N HIS A 138 -10.79 -11.94 18.54
CA HIS A 138 -10.12 -12.38 17.31
C HIS A 138 -11.05 -13.08 16.30
N GLN A 139 -12.37 -12.94 16.45
CA GLN A 139 -13.33 -13.47 15.48
C GLN A 139 -13.09 -12.81 14.12
N HIS A 140 -12.80 -13.62 13.10
CA HIS A 140 -12.55 -13.15 11.75
C HIS A 140 -13.85 -12.63 11.11
N ILE A 141 -13.73 -11.63 10.24
CA ILE A 141 -14.87 -11.17 9.43
C ILE A 141 -15.44 -12.31 8.58
N PRO A 142 -16.76 -12.35 8.36
CA PRO A 142 -17.37 -13.36 7.50
C PRO A 142 -16.94 -13.16 6.05
N TYR A 143 -16.93 -14.26 5.30
CA TYR A 143 -16.81 -14.22 3.85
C TYR A 143 -17.99 -13.44 3.23
N ARG A 144 -17.69 -12.57 2.26
CA ARG A 144 -18.68 -11.79 1.51
C ARG A 144 -18.23 -11.60 0.08
N GLU A 145 -19.19 -11.54 -0.83
CA GLU A 145 -18.99 -11.26 -2.26
C GLU A 145 -19.61 -9.91 -2.63
N ASN A 146 -19.68 -9.63 -3.94
CA ASN A 146 -20.27 -8.41 -4.51
C ASN A 146 -19.60 -7.12 -4.01
N LYS A 147 -18.28 -7.16 -3.77
CA LYS A 147 -17.47 -6.00 -3.43
C LYS A 147 -16.96 -5.31 -4.69
N ASN A 148 -16.98 -3.98 -4.66
CA ASN A 148 -16.28 -3.19 -5.66
C ASN A 148 -14.77 -3.35 -5.48
N LEU A 149 -14.04 -3.37 -6.60
CA LEU A 149 -12.58 -3.34 -6.59
C LEU A 149 -12.09 -2.14 -5.78
N THR A 150 -11.30 -2.44 -4.75
CA THR A 150 -10.66 -1.44 -3.88
C THR A 150 -9.15 -1.58 -4.02
N GLY A 151 -8.44 -0.45 -4.06
CA GLY A 151 -6.99 -0.41 -4.27
C GLY A 151 -6.59 -0.43 -5.74
N THR A 152 -5.30 -0.67 -5.97
CA THR A 152 -4.69 -0.60 -7.30
C THR A 152 -4.82 -1.91 -8.08
N ALA A 153 -5.63 -1.92 -9.14
CA ALA A 153 -5.92 -3.13 -9.95
C ALA A 153 -4.68 -3.91 -10.44
N ARG A 154 -3.56 -3.22 -10.69
CA ARG A 154 -2.28 -3.83 -11.09
C ARG A 154 -1.77 -4.82 -10.05
N TYR A 155 -1.90 -4.52 -8.77
CA TYR A 155 -1.39 -5.35 -7.67
C TYR A 155 -2.50 -6.05 -6.90
N ALA A 156 -3.77 -5.72 -7.12
CA ALA A 156 -4.90 -6.39 -6.46
C ALA A 156 -4.91 -7.92 -6.67
N SER A 157 -5.29 -8.68 -5.64
CA SER A 157 -5.46 -10.14 -5.74
C SER A 157 -6.52 -10.55 -6.76
N ILE A 158 -6.47 -11.80 -7.22
CA ILE A 158 -7.51 -12.41 -8.08
C ILE A 158 -8.87 -12.36 -7.35
N ASN A 159 -8.92 -12.65 -6.05
CA ASN A 159 -10.15 -12.56 -5.26
C ASN A 159 -10.74 -11.14 -5.26
N THR A 160 -9.88 -10.11 -5.22
CA THR A 160 -10.33 -8.71 -5.28
C THR A 160 -10.99 -8.40 -6.62
N HIS A 161 -10.46 -8.94 -7.73
CA HIS A 161 -11.09 -8.81 -9.04
C HIS A 161 -12.43 -9.56 -9.14
N LEU A 162 -12.56 -10.69 -8.44
CA LEU A 162 -13.79 -11.46 -8.32
C LEU A 162 -14.83 -10.83 -7.36
N GLY A 163 -14.54 -9.66 -6.78
CA GLY A 163 -15.45 -8.98 -5.88
C GLY A 163 -15.61 -9.67 -4.52
N ILE A 164 -14.62 -10.47 -4.12
CA ILE A 164 -14.59 -11.15 -2.82
C ILE A 164 -13.97 -10.21 -1.78
N GLU A 165 -14.53 -10.22 -0.56
CA GLU A 165 -14.01 -9.47 0.57
C GLU A 165 -12.56 -9.88 0.89
N GLN A 166 -11.68 -8.88 0.87
CA GLN A 166 -10.25 -9.08 1.12
C GLN A 166 -9.99 -9.51 2.57
N SER A 167 -8.94 -10.30 2.74
CA SER A 167 -8.37 -10.76 4.01
C SER A 167 -6.84 -10.73 3.93
N ARG A 168 -6.16 -11.28 4.94
CA ARG A 168 -4.69 -11.26 5.03
C ARG A 168 -3.99 -11.83 3.78
N ARG A 169 -4.55 -12.88 3.18
CA ARG A 169 -4.00 -13.52 1.97
C ARG A 169 -3.90 -12.56 0.79
N ASP A 170 -4.81 -11.61 0.71
CA ASP A 170 -4.90 -10.68 -0.43
C ASP A 170 -3.81 -9.61 -0.38
N ASP A 171 -3.39 -9.18 0.83
CA ASP A 171 -2.23 -8.29 0.99
C ASP A 171 -0.92 -9.02 0.60
N LEU A 172 -0.78 -10.31 0.95
CA LEU A 172 0.40 -11.10 0.62
C LEU A 172 0.47 -11.47 -0.87
N GLU A 173 -0.66 -11.80 -1.50
CA GLU A 173 -0.73 -12.01 -2.95
C GLU A 173 -0.36 -10.72 -3.70
N SER A 174 -0.87 -9.58 -3.22
CA SER A 174 -0.52 -8.27 -3.77
C SER A 174 0.98 -7.98 -3.62
N LEU A 175 1.59 -8.33 -2.48
CA LEU A 175 3.04 -8.22 -2.28
C LEU A 175 3.81 -9.11 -3.28
N GLY A 176 3.36 -10.35 -3.53
CA GLY A 176 3.95 -11.22 -4.54
C GLY A 176 3.99 -10.57 -5.93
N TYR A 177 2.90 -9.93 -6.34
CA TYR A 177 2.88 -9.18 -7.60
C TYR A 177 3.81 -7.96 -7.60
N VAL A 178 3.97 -7.28 -6.47
CA VAL A 178 4.94 -6.18 -6.32
C VAL A 178 6.38 -6.68 -6.45
N LEU A 179 6.73 -7.79 -5.83
CA LEU A 179 8.07 -8.39 -5.94
C LEU A 179 8.36 -8.84 -7.37
N MET A 180 7.39 -9.49 -8.04
CA MET A 180 7.53 -9.85 -9.44
C MET A 180 7.61 -8.64 -10.38
N TYR A 181 6.92 -7.55 -10.05
CA TYR A 181 7.06 -6.29 -10.77
C TYR A 181 8.49 -5.74 -10.70
N PHE A 182 9.12 -5.77 -9.52
CA PHE A 182 10.53 -5.36 -9.38
C PHE A 182 11.50 -6.26 -10.12
N ASN A 183 11.24 -7.58 -10.12
CA ASN A 183 12.02 -8.55 -10.88
C ASN A 183 11.93 -8.32 -12.40
N LEU A 184 10.72 -8.15 -12.92
CA LEU A 184 10.43 -8.12 -14.36
C LEU A 184 10.54 -6.73 -15.00
N GLY A 185 10.52 -5.64 -14.24
CA GLY A 185 10.38 -4.27 -14.78
C GLY A 185 8.95 -3.88 -15.15
N SER A 186 8.09 -4.87 -15.42
CA SER A 186 6.67 -4.73 -15.70
C SER A 186 5.93 -6.05 -15.49
N LEU A 187 4.61 -5.98 -15.27
CA LEU A 187 3.73 -7.14 -15.18
C LEU A 187 2.98 -7.40 -16.51
N PRO A 188 2.66 -8.66 -16.85
CA PRO A 188 2.01 -9.03 -18.11
C PRO A 188 0.66 -8.37 -18.41
N TRP A 189 0.02 -7.80 -17.39
CA TRP A 189 -1.26 -7.09 -17.46
C TRP A 189 -1.13 -5.57 -17.44
N GLN A 190 0.08 -5.01 -17.65
CA GLN A 190 0.28 -3.58 -17.85
C GLN A 190 0.03 -3.17 -19.31
N GLY A 191 -0.31 -1.90 -19.54
CA GLY A 191 -0.45 -1.32 -20.88
C GLY A 191 -1.69 -1.78 -21.68
N LEU A 192 -2.58 -2.58 -21.09
CA LEU A 192 -3.82 -3.02 -21.75
C LEU A 192 -4.70 -1.81 -22.08
N LYS A 193 -4.98 -1.62 -23.37
CA LYS A 193 -5.91 -0.60 -23.87
C LYS A 193 -7.32 -0.93 -23.38
N ALA A 194 -8.14 0.07 -23.09
CA ALA A 194 -9.56 -0.08 -22.76
C ALA A 194 -10.24 1.29 -22.90
N ALA A 195 -11.53 1.32 -23.27
CA ALA A 195 -12.26 2.59 -23.40
C ALA A 195 -12.73 3.12 -22.05
N THR A 196 -13.00 2.22 -21.08
CA THR A 196 -13.47 2.60 -19.74
C THR A 196 -12.62 1.98 -18.64
N LYS A 197 -12.68 2.57 -17.44
CA LYS A 197 -12.01 2.04 -16.24
C LYS A 197 -12.49 0.63 -15.88
N ARG A 198 -13.79 0.36 -16.03
CA ARG A 198 -14.38 -0.97 -15.82
C ARG A 198 -13.79 -2.00 -16.79
N GLN A 199 -13.78 -1.71 -18.09
CA GLN A 199 -13.17 -2.58 -19.09
C GLN A 199 -11.68 -2.81 -18.84
N LYS A 200 -10.97 -1.78 -18.35
CA LYS A 200 -9.55 -1.93 -17.98
C LYS A 200 -9.36 -2.92 -16.84
N TYR A 201 -10.24 -2.90 -15.85
CA TYR A 201 -10.21 -3.84 -14.72
C TYR A 201 -10.56 -5.26 -15.15
N GLU A 202 -11.59 -5.42 -15.98
CA GLU A 202 -11.97 -6.71 -16.57
C GLU A 202 -10.78 -7.32 -17.36
N ARG A 203 -10.13 -6.54 -18.24
CA ARG A 203 -8.96 -7.01 -18.99
C ARG A 203 -7.77 -7.38 -18.12
N ILE A 204 -7.50 -6.63 -17.04
CA ILE A 204 -6.44 -6.98 -16.08
C ILE A 204 -6.79 -8.27 -15.35
N SER A 205 -8.03 -8.43 -14.92
CA SER A 205 -8.55 -9.62 -14.24
C SER A 205 -8.37 -10.87 -15.11
N GLU A 206 -8.87 -10.83 -16.35
CA GLU A 206 -8.73 -11.91 -17.34
C GLU A 206 -7.26 -12.25 -17.59
N LYS A 207 -6.39 -11.24 -17.74
CA LYS A 207 -4.97 -11.46 -17.99
C LYS A 207 -4.24 -12.07 -16.78
N LYS A 208 -4.63 -11.69 -15.56
CA LYS A 208 -4.10 -12.31 -14.32
C LYS A 208 -4.51 -13.77 -14.23
N MET A 209 -5.79 -14.08 -14.38
CA MET A 209 -6.31 -15.45 -14.28
C MET A 209 -5.75 -16.37 -15.37
N SER A 210 -5.46 -15.84 -16.55
CA SER A 210 -4.87 -16.58 -17.68
C SER A 210 -3.34 -16.63 -17.68
N THR A 211 -2.66 -16.03 -16.69
CA THR A 211 -1.20 -16.10 -16.56
C THR A 211 -0.85 -17.02 -15.38
N PRO A 212 -0.46 -18.28 -15.62
CA PRO A 212 -0.02 -19.18 -14.55
C PRO A 212 1.16 -18.60 -13.76
N ILE A 213 1.27 -18.95 -12.48
CA ILE A 213 2.34 -18.46 -11.60
C ILE A 213 3.71 -18.88 -12.15
N GLU A 214 3.82 -20.10 -12.66
CA GLU A 214 5.04 -20.66 -13.26
C GLU A 214 5.47 -19.86 -14.51
N VAL A 215 4.49 -19.31 -15.24
CA VAL A 215 4.74 -18.44 -16.41
C VAL A 215 5.16 -17.05 -15.94
N LEU A 216 4.48 -16.49 -14.94
CA LEU A 216 4.80 -15.18 -14.37
C LEU A 216 6.23 -15.16 -13.79
N CYS A 217 6.60 -16.21 -13.07
CA CYS A 217 7.87 -16.32 -12.35
C CYS A 217 8.99 -16.98 -13.15
N LYS A 218 8.75 -17.32 -14.43
CA LYS A 218 9.73 -18.03 -15.26
C LYS A 218 11.06 -17.29 -15.30
N GLY A 219 12.14 -17.98 -14.88
CA GLY A 219 13.50 -17.44 -14.88
C GLY A 219 13.90 -16.65 -13.64
N TYR A 220 13.04 -16.61 -12.60
CA TYR A 220 13.36 -16.05 -11.28
C TYR A 220 13.35 -17.15 -10.21
N PRO A 221 14.11 -16.99 -9.11
CA PRO A 221 14.14 -17.93 -7.99
C PRO A 221 12.80 -18.06 -7.25
#